data_AF-A0A1G6Z1Y2-F1
#
_entry.id   AF-A0A1G6Z1Y2-F1
#
_cell.length_a   1.000
_cell.length_b   1.000
_cell.length_c   1.000
_cell.angle_alpha   90.00
_cell.angle_beta   90.00
_cell.angle_gamma   90.00
#
_symmetry.space_group_name_H-M   'P 1'
#
loop_
_entity.id
_entity.type
_entity.pdbx_description
1 polymer ?
#
loop_
_entity_poly.entity_id
_entity_poly.type
_entity_poly.pdbx_seq_one_letter_code
_entity_poly.pdbx_strand_id
1 'polypeptide(L)'
;MARRRTAGGSGKSRGKGPRRASRPVPLFDGDCGFCDRAIEVVRSTVQPRVQCVPRQHAGLPALSVTEDRADREILWISPLGGRIHGGPRALSAVLMCGRRR
;
A
#
# COMPACT_ATOMS: atom_id res chain seq x y z
N MET A 1 4.92 -25.13 0.92
CA MET A 1 6.23 -24.66 0.42
C MET A 1 6.24 -24.73 -1.10
N ALA A 2 6.02 -23.61 -1.81
CA ALA A 2 6.35 -23.48 -3.23
C ALA A 2 6.23 -22.01 -3.64
N ARG A 3 7.26 -21.22 -3.36
CA ARG A 3 7.41 -19.86 -3.89
C ARG A 3 8.05 -19.95 -5.28
N ARG A 4 7.34 -19.52 -6.31
CA ARG A 4 7.79 -19.24 -7.71
C ARG A 4 6.56 -18.62 -8.40
N ARG A 5 6.56 -17.48 -9.11
CA ARG A 5 7.57 -16.74 -9.89
C ARG A 5 7.21 -15.24 -9.96
N THR A 6 8.26 -14.43 -9.92
CA THR A 6 8.50 -13.14 -10.60
C THR A 6 7.39 -12.50 -11.44
N ALA A 7 7.06 -11.25 -11.09
CA ALA A 7 6.84 -10.16 -12.03
C ALA A 7 7.56 -8.91 -11.49
N GLY A 8 8.90 -8.94 -11.60
CA GLY A 8 9.77 -7.80 -11.30
C GLY A 8 9.62 -6.73 -12.37
N GLY A 9 8.59 -5.89 -12.23
CA GLY A 9 8.53 -4.58 -12.87
C GLY A 9 9.47 -3.63 -12.12
N SER A 10 10.73 -3.60 -12.55
CA SER A 10 11.78 -2.70 -12.05
C SER A 10 11.46 -1.24 -12.39
N GLY A 11 10.54 -0.62 -11.64
CA GLY A 11 10.42 0.83 -11.57
C GLY A 11 11.46 1.38 -10.60
N LYS A 12 12.68 1.66 -11.07
CA LYS A 12 13.71 2.38 -10.30
C LYS A 12 13.19 3.78 -9.91
N SER A 13 12.53 3.91 -8.77
CA SER A 13 12.35 5.19 -8.09
C SER A 13 13.66 5.56 -7.40
N ARG A 14 14.55 6.20 -8.18
CA ARG A 14 15.76 6.86 -7.66
C ARG A 14 15.38 7.73 -6.48
N GLY A 15 16.16 7.59 -5.40
CA GLY A 15 15.98 8.32 -4.15
C GLY A 15 15.72 9.81 -4.37
N LYS A 16 14.60 10.26 -3.83
CA LYS A 16 14.27 11.66 -3.60
C LYS A 16 13.35 11.64 -2.39
N GLY A 17 13.85 12.10 -1.24
CA GLY A 17 13.11 12.16 0.03
C GLY A 17 11.70 12.75 -0.18
N PRO A 18 10.74 12.41 0.69
CA PRO A 18 9.32 12.56 0.39
C PRO A 18 8.96 14.03 0.18
N ARG A 19 8.94 14.46 -1.09
CA ARG A 19 8.12 15.59 -1.50
C ARG A 19 6.71 15.15 -1.17
N ARG A 20 6.08 15.78 -0.16
CA ARG A 20 4.72 15.49 0.33
C ARG A 20 3.95 14.74 -0.74
N ALA A 21 3.85 13.42 -0.60
CA ALA A 21 3.32 12.58 -1.66
C ALA A 21 1.98 13.18 -2.04
N SER A 22 1.80 13.72 -3.26
CA SER A 22 0.52 14.36 -3.62
C SER A 22 -0.62 13.32 -3.74
N ARG A 23 -0.28 12.04 -3.63
CA ARG A 23 -1.19 10.91 -3.69
C ARG A 23 -1.07 10.10 -2.40
N PRO A 24 -2.19 9.58 -1.89
CA PRO A 24 -2.17 8.70 -0.74
C PRO A 24 -1.38 7.42 -1.03
N VAL A 25 -0.73 6.89 0.02
CA VAL A 25 0.08 5.68 -0.05
C VAL A 25 -0.58 4.60 0.81
N PRO A 26 -1.22 3.60 0.19
CA PRO A 26 -1.64 2.38 0.87
C PRO A 26 -0.41 1.49 1.16
N LEU A 27 -0.16 1.22 2.43
CA LEU A 27 0.82 0.24 2.91
C LEU A 27 0.13 -1.01 3.41
N PHE A 28 0.69 -2.17 3.16
CA PHE A 28 0.18 -3.43 3.70
C PHE A 28 1.32 -4.38 4.01
N ASP A 29 1.08 -5.35 4.88
CA ASP A 29 2.00 -6.45 5.08
C ASP A 29 1.89 -7.46 3.92
N GLY A 30 2.97 -7.61 3.15
CA GLY A 30 3.06 -8.57 2.05
C GLY A 30 3.28 -10.02 2.47
N ASP A 31 3.57 -10.29 3.74
CA ASP A 31 3.65 -11.66 4.29
C ASP A 31 2.33 -12.10 4.95
N CYS A 32 1.38 -11.18 5.13
CA CYS A 32 0.00 -11.47 5.53
C CYS A 32 -0.84 -11.90 4.33
N GLY A 33 -1.19 -13.20 4.26
CA GLY A 33 -1.96 -13.76 3.15
C GLY A 33 -3.32 -13.11 2.93
N PHE A 34 -3.97 -12.58 3.97
CA PHE A 34 -5.21 -11.82 3.82
C PHE A 34 -4.97 -10.48 3.11
N CYS A 35 -3.96 -9.73 3.54
CA CYS A 35 -3.64 -8.42 2.97
C CYS A 35 -3.25 -8.55 1.50
N ASP A 36 -2.38 -9.51 1.19
CA ASP A 36 -1.93 -9.76 -0.18
C ASP A 36 -3.12 -10.14 -1.09
N ARG A 37 -3.95 -11.10 -0.64
CA ARG A 37 -5.15 -11.51 -1.40
C ARG A 37 -6.16 -10.37 -1.59
N ALA A 38 -6.36 -9.54 -0.58
CA ALA A 38 -7.25 -8.38 -0.68
C ALA A 38 -6.74 -7.39 -1.76
N ILE A 39 -5.43 -7.13 -1.81
CA ILE A 39 -4.83 -6.25 -2.83
C ILE A 39 -4.92 -6.85 -4.24
N GLU A 40 -4.75 -8.17 -4.39
CA GLU A 40 -4.99 -8.83 -5.67
C GLU A 40 -6.44 -8.64 -6.15
N VAL A 41 -7.42 -8.84 -5.27
CA VAL A 41 -8.85 -8.65 -5.58
C VAL A 41 -9.14 -7.20 -5.95
N VAL A 42 -8.55 -6.23 -5.24
CA VAL A 42 -8.65 -4.81 -5.59
C VAL A 42 -8.13 -4.58 -7.01
N ARG A 43 -6.93 -5.08 -7.34
CA ARG A 43 -6.29 -4.88 -8.66
C ARG A 43 -7.08 -5.54 -9.79
N SER A 44 -7.80 -6.64 -9.53
CA SER A 44 -8.65 -7.30 -10.52
C SER A 44 -10.01 -6.62 -10.68
N THR A 45 -10.56 -6.02 -9.62
CA THR A 45 -11.94 -5.50 -9.59
C THR A 45 -12.04 -4.01 -9.92
N VAL A 46 -11.01 -3.23 -9.56
CA VAL A 46 -10.96 -1.78 -9.78
C VAL A 46 -9.68 -1.38 -10.52
N GLN A 47 -9.71 -0.21 -11.15
CA GLN A 47 -8.54 0.51 -11.62
C GLN A 47 -8.15 1.54 -10.55
N PRO A 48 -7.32 1.18 -9.55
CA PRO A 48 -6.96 2.09 -8.47
C PRO A 48 -6.08 3.23 -9.00
N ARG A 49 -6.37 4.47 -8.60
CA ARG A 49 -5.54 5.66 -8.93
C ARG A 49 -4.32 5.82 -8.00
N VAL A 50 -4.09 4.82 -7.16
CA VAL A 50 -3.05 4.75 -6.12
C VAL A 50 -2.28 3.45 -6.25
N GLN A 51 -1.01 3.47 -5.86
CA GLN A 51 -0.15 2.30 -5.87
C GLN A 51 -0.09 1.72 -4.47
N CYS A 52 -0.60 0.49 -4.29
CA CYS A 52 -0.46 -0.23 -3.02
C CYS A 52 0.99 -0.74 -2.90
N VAL A 53 1.65 -0.44 -1.79
CA VAL A 53 3.07 -0.73 -1.55
C VAL A 53 3.19 -1.72 -0.37
N PRO A 54 3.84 -2.88 -0.55
CA PRO A 54 4.18 -3.76 0.56
C PRO A 54 5.14 -3.04 1.52
N ARG A 55 4.93 -3.18 2.82
CA ARG A 55 5.78 -2.59 3.86
C ARG A 55 7.25 -3.02 3.71
N GLN A 56 7.50 -4.26 3.28
CA GLN A 56 8.82 -4.81 2.97
C GLN A 56 9.61 -3.98 1.93
N HIS A 57 8.91 -3.20 1.11
CA HIS A 57 9.48 -2.33 0.08
C HIS A 57 9.29 -0.83 0.38
N ALA A 58 8.73 -0.49 1.55
CA ALA A 58 8.42 0.89 1.93
C ALA A 58 9.46 1.46 2.91
N GLY A 59 9.89 2.70 2.68
CA GLY A 59 10.67 3.46 3.67
C GLY A 59 9.78 3.97 4.80
N LEU A 60 9.45 3.13 5.78
CA LEU A 60 8.58 3.47 6.92
C LEU A 60 8.98 4.74 7.70
N PRO A 61 10.28 5.03 7.93
CA PRO A 61 10.68 6.26 8.63
C PRO A 61 10.25 7.54 7.91
N ALA A 62 10.08 7.49 6.59
CA ALA A 62 9.63 8.62 5.78
C ALA A 62 8.10 8.84 5.83
N LEU A 63 7.35 7.91 6.43
CA LEU A 63 5.89 7.86 6.40
C LEU A 63 5.24 8.04 7.78
N SER A 64 6.03 8.26 8.84
CA SER A 64 5.56 8.41 10.22
C SER A 64 4.67 7.25 10.70
N VAL A 65 4.93 6.05 10.17
CA VAL A 65 4.22 4.81 10.53
C VAL A 65 5.14 3.95 11.38
N THR A 66 4.65 3.47 12.51
CA THR A 66 5.37 2.48 13.32
C THR A 66 5.31 1.11 12.68
N GLU A 67 6.41 0.39 12.82
CA GLU A 67 6.56 -0.99 12.36
C GLU A 67 5.43 -1.89 12.88
N ASP A 68 5.18 -1.89 14.18
CA ASP A 68 4.11 -2.70 14.79
C ASP A 68 2.72 -2.50 14.15
N ARG A 69 2.43 -1.28 13.69
CA ARG A 69 1.13 -0.96 13.10
C ARG A 69 0.99 -1.50 11.68
N ALA A 70 2.05 -1.41 10.88
CA ALA A 70 2.04 -1.93 9.52
C ALA A 70 2.10 -3.46 9.44
N ASP A 71 2.48 -4.14 10.53
CA ASP A 71 2.45 -5.61 10.63
C ASP A 71 1.04 -6.14 10.95
N ARG A 72 0.23 -5.36 11.69
CA ARG A 72 -1.09 -5.79 12.14
C ARG A 72 -2.20 -5.48 11.14
N GLU A 73 -2.06 -4.42 10.35
CA GLU A 73 -3.12 -3.92 9.49
C GLU A 73 -2.63 -3.24 8.21
N ILE A 74 -3.46 -3.25 7.17
CA ILE A 74 -3.31 -2.36 6.01
C ILE A 74 -3.50 -0.91 6.46
N LEU A 75 -2.66 -0.02 5.97
CA LEU A 75 -2.65 1.40 6.30
C LEU A 75 -2.85 2.25 5.07
N TRP A 76 -3.60 3.32 5.21
CA TRP A 76 -3.76 4.36 4.21
C TRP A 76 -3.21 5.65 4.77
N ILE A 77 -2.12 6.13 4.18
CA ILE A 77 -1.47 7.37 4.58
C ILE A 77 -2.00 8.51 3.71
N SER A 78 -2.71 9.44 4.34
CA SER A 78 -3.21 10.64 3.66
C SER A 78 -2.04 11.57 3.28
N PRO A 79 -2.03 12.11 2.05
CA PRO A 79 -0.99 13.02 1.57
C PRO A 79 -0.98 14.38 2.31
N LEU A 80 -2.15 14.78 2.81
CA LEU A 80 -2.39 16.05 3.47
C LEU A 80 -2.99 15.76 4.85
N GLY A 81 -2.35 16.27 5.91
CA GLY A 81 -2.88 16.22 7.27
C GLY A 81 -2.50 15.02 8.13
N GLY A 82 -1.59 14.14 7.68
CA GLY A 82 -1.00 13.09 8.52
C GLY A 82 -1.98 12.03 9.06
N ARG A 83 -3.22 12.01 8.56
CA ARG A 83 -4.22 11.02 8.97
C ARG A 83 -3.86 9.66 8.37
N ILE A 84 -3.76 8.67 9.23
CA ILE A 84 -3.50 7.28 8.86
C ILE A 84 -4.74 6.46 9.19
N HIS A 85 -5.41 5.94 8.17
CA HIS A 85 -6.51 4.99 8.35
C HIS A 85 -5.95 3.57 8.36
N GLY A 86 -6.48 2.72 9.23
CA GLY A 86 -6.07 1.32 9.36
C GLY A 86 -7.16 0.32 8.98
N GLY A 87 -6.75 -0.91 8.71
CA GLY A 87 -7.61 -2.07 8.56
C GLY A 87 -8.64 -1.92 7.43
N PRO A 88 -9.91 -2.34 7.64
CA PRO A 88 -10.95 -2.26 6.63
C PRO A 88 -11.16 -0.84 6.07
N ARG A 89 -10.95 0.21 6.87
CA ARG A 89 -11.06 1.60 6.39
C ARG A 89 -9.99 1.95 5.37
N ALA A 90 -8.76 1.46 5.57
CA ALA A 90 -7.69 1.64 4.61
C ALA A 90 -8.01 0.94 3.28
N LEU A 91 -8.50 -0.31 3.35
CA LEU A 91 -8.89 -1.06 2.16
C LEU A 91 -10.06 -0.39 1.41
N SER A 92 -11.08 0.08 2.12
CA SER A 92 -12.18 0.85 1.53
C SER A 92 -11.67 2.11 0.84
N ALA A 93 -10.71 2.83 1.42
CA ALA A 93 -10.13 4.01 0.79
C ALA A 93 -9.43 3.66 -0.54
N VAL A 94 -8.76 2.50 -0.63
CA VAL A 94 -8.19 2.01 -1.89
C VAL A 94 -9.27 1.76 -2.94
N LEU A 95 -10.36 1.08 -2.56
CA LEU A 95 -11.48 0.80 -3.47
C LEU A 95 -12.15 2.09 -3.97
N MET A 96 -12.37 3.05 -3.08
CA MET A 96 -13.04 4.33 -3.39
C MET A 96 -12.17 5.27 -4.23
N CYS A 97 -10.84 5.09 -4.23
CA CYS A 97 -9.93 5.88 -5.08
C CYS A 97 -9.83 5.36 -6.52
N GLY A 98 -10.37 4.17 -6.79
CA GLY A 98 -10.40 3.56 -8.10
C GLY A 98 -11.70 3.80 -8.87
N ARG A 99 -11.70 3.39 -10.14
CA ARG A 99 -12.96 3.16 -10.88
C ARG A 99 -13.21 1.66 -10.96
N ARG A 100 -14.47 1.23 -10.86
CA ARG A 100 -14.83 -0.17 -11.15
C ARG A 100 -14.39 -0.52 -12.57
N ARG A 101 -13.74 -1.67 -12.72
CA ARG A 101 -13.30 -2.18 -14.01
C ARG A 101 -14.49 -2.72 -14.81
#